data_AF-A0A7C1URL5-F1
#
_entry.id   AF-A0A7C1URL5-F1
#
_cell.length_a   1.000
_cell.length_b   1.000
_cell.length_c   1.000
_cell.angle_alpha   90.00
_cell.angle_beta   90.00
_cell.angle_gamma   90.00
#
_symmetry.space_group_name_H-M   'P 1'
#
loop_
_entity.id
_entity.type
_entity.pdbx_description
1 polymer ?
#
loop_
_entity_poly.entity_id
_entity_poly.type
_entity_poly.pdbx_seq_one_letter_code
_entity_poly.pdbx_strand_id
1 'polypeptide(L)' 'MPSVVIRDNENFERAFKRFKKACEKSGLMSDIKKHQHFEKPSER' A
#
# COMPACT_ATOMS: atom_id res chain seq x y z
N MET A 1 -2.99 -0.74 7.34
CA MET A 1 -3.45 -0.41 5.98
C MET A 1 -3.36 1.10 5.77
N PRO A 2 -2.91 1.59 4.62
CA PRO A 2 -2.84 3.03 4.36
C PRO A 2 -4.24 3.61 4.18
N SER A 3 -4.69 4.42 5.14
CA SER A 3 -5.94 5.19 5.05
C SER A 3 -5.64 6.66 4.77
N VAL A 4 -6.24 7.23 3.72
CA VAL A 4 -6.14 8.66 3.41
C VAL A 4 -7.51 9.29 3.63
N VAL A 5 -7.59 10.19 4.60
CA VAL A 5 -8.80 11.01 4.84
C VAL A 5 -8.78 12.16 3.84
N ILE A 6 -9.82 12.25 3.01
CA ILE A 6 -10.03 13.34 2.06
C ILE A 6 -10.65 14.50 2.83
N ARG A 7 -10.12 15.71 2.68
CA ARG A 7 -10.70 16.93 3.27
C ARG A 7 -11.63 17.59 2.25
N ASP A 8 -12.69 18.25 2.72
CA ASP A 8 -13.78 18.79 1.88
C ASP A 8 -13.36 19.77 0.76
N ASN A 9 -12.15 20.31 0.81
CA ASN A 9 -11.65 21.27 -0.19
C ASN A 9 -10.47 20.74 -1.02
N GLU A 10 -10.43 19.43 -1.25
CA GLU A 10 -9.29 18.79 -1.88
C GLU A 10 -9.62 18.08 -3.19
N ASN A 11 -8.86 18.42 -4.23
CA ASN A 11 -9.01 17.81 -5.54
C ASN A 11 -8.72 16.30 -5.48
N PHE A 12 -9.59 15.49 -6.07
CA PHE A 12 -9.48 14.02 -6.10
C PHE A 12 -8.09 13.53 -6.53
N GLU A 13 -7.48 14.15 -7.54
CA GLU A 13 -6.14 13.80 -8.02
C GLU A 13 -5.05 13.95 -6.95
N ARG A 14 -5.15 14.97 -6.07
CA ARG A 14 -4.22 15.18 -4.96
C ARG A 14 -4.38 14.09 -3.89
N ALA A 15 -5.62 13.76 -3.55
CA ALA A 15 -5.90 12.67 -2.63
C ALA A 15 -5.40 11.32 -3.16
N PHE A 16 -5.64 11.05 -4.46
CA PHE A 16 -5.18 9.84 -5.13
C PHE A 16 -3.65 9.72 -5.15
N LYS A 17 -2.94 10.83 -5.43
CA LYS A 17 -1.47 10.85 -5.43
C LYS A 17 -0.90 10.54 -4.04
N ARG A 18 -1.54 11.03 -2.97
CA ARG A 18 -1.13 10.69 -1.58
C ARG A 18 -1.46 9.24 -1.22
N PHE A 19 -2.60 8.73 -1.67
CA PHE A 19 -2.96 7.33 -1.46
C PHE A 19 -1.96 6.39 -2.13
N LYS A 20 -1.60 6.66 -3.38
CA LYS A 20 -0.58 5.88 -4.10
C LYS A 20 0.77 5.90 -3.37
N LYS A 21 1.22 7.07 -2.90
CA LYS A 21 2.45 7.20 -2.12
C LYS A 21 2.38 6.48 -0.76
N ALA A 22 1.21 6.45 -0.11
CA ALA A 22 1.00 5.72 1.13
C ALA A 22 1.02 4.19 0.93
N CYS A 23 0.44 3.69 -0.16
CA CYS A 23 0.53 2.28 -0.56
C CYS A 23 1.96 1.86 -0.91
N GLU A 24 2.72 2.70 -1.61
CA GLU A 24 4.13 2.46 -1.90
C GLU A 24 4.97 2.43 -0.63
N LYS A 25 4.78 3.40 0.28
CA LYS A 25 5.49 3.47 1.57
C LYS A 25 5.17 2.30 2.50
N SER A 26 3.94 1.77 2.42
CA SER A 26 3.49 0.61 3.20
C SER A 26 4.22 -0.67 2.81
N GLY A 27 5.01 -0.71 1.73
CA GLY A 27 5.68 -1.94 1.29
C GLY A 27 4.72 -3.02 0.79
N LEU A 28 3.45 -2.66 0.54
CA LEU A 28 2.38 -3.59 0.19
C LEU A 28 2.74 -4.44 -1.04
N MET A 29 3.40 -3.84 -2.03
CA MET A 29 3.86 -4.60 -3.22
C MET A 29 4.94 -5.61 -2.91
N SER A 30 5.83 -5.32 -1.96
CA SER A 30 6.85 -6.27 -1.50
C SER A 30 6.23 -7.41 -0.70
N ASP A 31 5.24 -7.12 0.14
CA ASP A 31 4.50 -8.14 0.89
C ASP A 31 3.68 -9.03 -0.04
N ILE A 32 2.97 -8.45 -1.02
CA ILE A 32 2.25 -9.22 -2.04
C ILE A 32 3.22 -10.15 -2.76
N LYS A 33 4.38 -9.66 -3.17
CA LYS A 33 5.39 -10.47 -3.87
C LYS A 33 5.96 -11.59 -2.99
N LYS A 34 6.20 -11.33 -1.69
CA LYS A 34 6.67 -12.35 -0.74
C LYS A 34 5.63 -13.42 -0.45
N HIS A 35 4.35 -13.07 -0.43
CA HIS A 35 3.26 -13.99 -0.13
C HIS A 35 2.59 -14.56 -1.40
N GLN A 36 3.15 -14.30 -2.60
CA GLN A 36 2.66 -14.91 -3.84
C GLN A 36 2.86 -16.43 -3.85
N HIS A 37 3.89 -16.91 -3.14
CA HIS A 37 4.18 -18.33 -3.01
C HIS A 37 4.25 -18.68 -1.52
N PHE A 38 3.75 -19.86 -1.19
CA PHE A 38 3.84 -20.37 0.17
C PHE A 38 5.28 -20.83 0.43
N GLU A 39 6.06 -20.01 1.13
CA GLU A 39 7.33 -20.44 1.72
C GLU A 39 7.04 -21.34 2.93
N LYS A 40 7.55 -22.57 2.91
CA LYS A 40 7.47 -23.43 4.09
C LYS A 40 8.24 -22.78 5.24
N PRO A 41 7.78 -22.91 6.49
CA PRO A 41 8.46 -22.33 7.66
C PRO A 41 9.92 -22.78 7.82
N SER A 42 10.28 -23.92 7.24
CA SER A 42 11.63 -24.48 7.23
C SER A 42 12.55 -23.91 6.14
N GLU A 43 12.03 -23.15 5.18
CA GLU A 43 12.77 -22.49 4.10
C GLU A 43 12.92 -20.96 4.34
N ARG A 44 12.48 -20.48 5.51
CA ARG A 44 12.42 -19.05 5.86
C ARG A 44 13.66 -18.57 6.61
#